data_AF-A0A4R0KEB7-F1
#
_entry.id   AF-A0A4R0KEB7-F1
#
_cell.length_a   1.000
_cell.length_b   1.000
_cell.length_c   1.000
_cell.angle_alpha   90.00
_cell.angle_beta   90.00
_cell.angle_gamma   90.00
#
_symmetry.space_group_name_H-M   'P 1'
#
loop_
_entity.id
_entity.type
_entity.pdbx_description
1 polymer ?
#
loop_
_entity_poly.entity_id
_entity_poly.type
_entity_poly.pdbx_seq_one_letter_code
_entity_poly.pdbx_strand_id
1 'polypeptide(L)'
;MTLAHQIAVVLGTTAAPNPQPNEATASQAADTHSTTADIVAALGPTGMLVVLAMAAFVLYVVSLSLHPNAKCNRCKGAGRHRGALFSYAQRPCNSCKGRGVHPRLGRKVLFKQP
;
A
#
# COMPACT_ATOMS: atom_id res chain seq x y z
N MET A 1 43.88 -28.74 -0.10
CA MET A 1 42.74 -29.62 0.23
C MET A 1 41.51 -28.73 0.23
N THR A 2 40.64 -28.59 -0.76
CA THR A 2 40.30 -29.33 -1.98
C THR A 2 39.38 -28.38 -2.75
N LEU A 3 39.85 -27.78 -3.83
CA LEU A 3 39.01 -27.03 -4.77
C LEU A 3 39.19 -27.72 -6.11
N ALA A 4 38.35 -28.72 -6.34
CA ALA A 4 38.32 -29.48 -7.57
C ALA A 4 36.88 -29.91 -7.87
N HIS A 5 36.41 -29.49 -9.06
CA HIS A 5 35.77 -30.33 -10.08
C HIS A 5 34.29 -30.71 -9.80
N GLN A 6 33.29 -30.67 -10.69
CA GLN A 6 33.09 -30.63 -12.16
C GLN A 6 31.72 -29.91 -12.39
N ILE A 7 31.28 -29.47 -13.58
CA ILE A 7 30.71 -30.24 -14.73
C ILE A 7 30.61 -29.20 -15.88
N ALA A 8 31.35 -29.23 -17.00
CA ALA A 8 31.38 -30.16 -18.15
C ALA A 8 30.18 -30.03 -19.13
N VAL A 9 30.49 -30.16 -20.44
CA VAL A 9 29.62 -30.20 -21.65
C VAL A 9 29.48 -28.82 -22.32
N VAL A 10 30.04 -28.53 -23.51
CA VAL A 10 29.97 -29.22 -24.81
C VAL A 10 31.26 -29.02 -25.64
N LEU A 11 31.82 -30.09 -26.20
CA LEU A 11 32.73 -30.05 -27.35
C LEU A 11 31.93 -30.05 -28.66
N GLY A 12 32.39 -29.25 -29.64
CA GLY A 12 32.04 -29.39 -31.07
C GLY A 12 32.58 -28.20 -31.87
N THR A 13 33.78 -28.31 -32.47
CA THR A 13 34.01 -28.37 -33.95
C THR A 13 33.45 -27.15 -34.70
N THR A 14 34.17 -26.32 -35.45
CA THR A 14 35.18 -26.57 -36.51
C THR A 14 35.83 -25.24 -36.93
N ALA A 15 36.98 -25.35 -37.59
CA ALA A 15 37.82 -24.27 -38.13
C ALA A 15 37.13 -23.22 -39.03
N ALA A 16 37.47 -21.93 -38.82
CA ALA A 16 37.94 -20.95 -39.82
C ALA A 16 38.01 -19.54 -39.18
N PRO A 17 39.04 -18.71 -39.46
CA PRO A 17 39.17 -17.37 -38.88
C PRO A 17 38.38 -16.37 -39.71
N ASN A 18 37.51 -15.57 -39.09
CA ASN A 18 37.00 -14.36 -39.72
C ASN A 18 36.86 -13.23 -38.67
N PRO A 19 37.34 -12.00 -38.95
CA PRO A 19 37.50 -10.97 -37.95
C PRO A 19 36.28 -10.04 -37.83
N GLN A 20 35.82 -9.85 -36.58
CA GLN A 20 35.10 -8.68 -36.02
C GLN A 20 33.74 -8.26 -36.66
N PRO A 21 32.88 -7.46 -35.97
CA PRO A 21 33.14 -6.66 -34.77
C PRO A 21 32.21 -6.93 -33.57
N ASN A 22 32.80 -6.78 -32.39
CA ASN A 22 32.24 -6.20 -31.19
C ASN A 22 31.00 -5.29 -31.38
N GLU A 23 29.82 -5.89 -31.29
CA GLU A 23 28.63 -5.24 -30.74
C GLU A 23 28.80 -5.31 -29.20
N ALA A 24 29.55 -4.38 -28.61
CA ALA A 24 28.94 -3.19 -28.01
C ALA A 24 27.63 -3.56 -27.32
N THR A 25 27.75 -3.99 -26.05
CA THR A 25 26.83 -3.69 -24.96
C THR A 25 25.43 -3.30 -25.43
N ALA A 26 24.72 -4.26 -26.02
CA ALA A 26 23.39 -4.04 -26.51
C ALA A 26 22.47 -3.98 -25.29
N SER A 27 22.13 -2.75 -24.95
CA SER A 27 20.82 -2.36 -24.43
C SER A 27 20.39 -3.06 -23.15
N GLN A 28 20.72 -2.41 -22.02
CA GLN A 28 19.81 -2.28 -20.88
C GLN A 28 18.55 -1.51 -21.34
N ALA A 29 17.76 -2.11 -22.21
CA ALA A 29 16.51 -1.52 -22.68
C ALA A 29 15.60 -2.63 -23.17
N ALA A 30 14.89 -3.24 -22.22
CA ALA A 30 13.50 -3.69 -22.38
C ALA A 30 13.26 -4.74 -21.31
N ASP A 31 12.94 -4.29 -20.09
CA ASP A 31 12.19 -5.12 -19.18
C ASP A 31 11.61 -4.26 -18.06
N THR A 32 10.58 -3.51 -18.41
CA THR A 32 9.63 -2.99 -17.40
C THR A 32 8.92 -4.14 -16.66
N HIS A 33 9.11 -5.40 -17.10
CA HIS A 33 8.62 -6.62 -16.44
C HIS A 33 9.64 -7.31 -15.51
N SER A 34 10.95 -7.18 -15.72
CA SER A 34 11.98 -7.87 -14.92
C SER A 34 12.13 -7.28 -13.52
N THR A 35 11.91 -5.97 -13.38
CA THR A 35 11.98 -5.31 -12.07
C THR A 35 11.01 -5.92 -11.06
N THR A 36 9.82 -6.36 -11.48
CA THR A 36 8.83 -6.91 -10.55
C THR A 36 9.23 -8.31 -10.09
N ALA A 37 9.78 -9.13 -10.98
CA ALA A 37 10.28 -10.47 -10.65
C ALA A 37 11.52 -10.41 -9.74
N ASP A 38 12.42 -9.47 -10.00
CA ASP A 38 13.62 -9.25 -9.19
C ASP A 38 13.28 -8.73 -7.78
N ILE A 39 12.30 -7.84 -7.66
CA ILE A 39 11.79 -7.36 -6.38
C ILE A 39 11.18 -8.53 -5.58
N VAL A 40 10.36 -9.37 -6.21
CA VAL A 40 9.75 -10.54 -5.56
C VAL A 40 10.82 -11.54 -5.09
N ALA A 41 11.84 -11.79 -5.91
CA ALA A 41 12.95 -12.68 -5.56
C ALA A 41 13.86 -12.11 -4.46
N ALA A 42 14.09 -10.80 -4.43
CA ALA A 42 14.95 -10.13 -3.46
C ALA A 42 14.30 -9.95 -2.07
N LEU A 43 12.99 -9.70 -2.02
CA LEU A 43 12.28 -9.47 -0.76
C LEU A 43 11.95 -10.77 -0.01
N GLY A 44 11.88 -11.90 -0.71
CA GLY A 44 11.44 -13.16 -0.13
C GLY A 44 10.05 -13.05 0.53
N PRO A 45 9.60 -14.10 1.26
CA PRO A 45 8.28 -14.10 1.89
C PRO A 45 8.15 -13.02 2.99
N THR A 46 9.21 -12.74 3.74
CA THR A 46 9.20 -11.75 4.83
C THR A 46 9.16 -10.31 4.30
N GLY A 47 9.94 -9.98 3.27
CA GLY A 47 9.92 -8.64 2.66
C GLY A 47 8.57 -8.34 2.00
N MET A 48 7.95 -9.34 1.37
CA MET A 48 6.59 -9.18 0.83
C MET A 48 5.55 -8.87 1.91
N LEU A 49 5.63 -9.50 3.08
CA LEU A 49 4.73 -9.17 4.21
C LEU A 49 4.92 -7.73 4.69
N VAL A 50 6.16 -7.24 4.74
CA VAL A 50 6.45 -5.84 5.14
C VAL A 50 5.86 -4.87 4.13
N VAL A 51 6.05 -5.12 2.83
CA VAL A 51 5.48 -4.26 1.77
C VAL A 51 3.96 -4.25 1.84
N LEU A 52 3.31 -5.40 2.02
CA LEU A 52 1.85 -5.47 2.18
C LEU A 52 1.36 -4.76 3.44
N ALA A 53 2.06 -4.90 4.56
CA ALA A 53 1.73 -4.19 5.80
C ALA A 53 1.83 -2.67 5.63
N MET A 54 2.88 -2.18 4.95
CA MET A 54 3.03 -0.77 4.62
C MET A 54 1.95 -0.26 3.68
N ALA A 55 1.63 -1.02 2.62
CA ALA A 55 0.54 -0.67 1.71
C ALA A 55 -0.81 -0.58 2.45
N ALA A 56 -1.13 -1.56 3.31
CA ALA A 56 -2.33 -1.56 4.12
C ALA A 56 -2.38 -0.36 5.09
N PHE A 57 -1.24 -0.02 5.70
CA PHE A 57 -1.14 1.16 6.57
C PHE A 57 -1.41 2.46 5.80
N VAL A 58 -0.82 2.65 4.63
CA VAL A 58 -1.06 3.84 3.79
C VAL A 58 -2.53 3.95 3.39
N LEU A 59 -3.14 2.84 2.92
CA LEU A 59 -4.56 2.80 2.59
C LEU A 59 -5.45 3.14 3.79
N TYR A 60 -5.09 2.67 4.99
CA TYR A 60 -5.78 3.02 6.22
C TYR A 60 -5.69 4.52 6.51
N VAL A 61 -4.52 5.13 6.42
CA VAL A 61 -4.35 6.58 6.65
C VAL A 61 -5.14 7.40 5.65
N VAL A 62 -5.11 7.04 4.36
CA VAL A 62 -5.90 7.70 3.31
C VAL A 62 -7.39 7.57 3.59
N SER A 63 -7.85 6.38 3.96
CA SER A 63 -9.25 6.13 4.34
C SER A 63 -9.68 6.99 5.52
N LEU A 64 -8.82 7.14 6.54
CA LEU A 64 -9.04 8.02 7.68
C LEU A 64 -9.09 9.50 7.30
N SER A 65 -8.33 9.92 6.28
CA SER A 65 -8.35 11.28 5.77
C SER A 65 -9.65 11.60 5.03
N LEU A 66 -10.08 10.70 4.13
CA LEU A 66 -11.33 10.85 3.35
C LEU A 66 -12.59 10.71 4.20
N HIS A 67 -12.62 9.74 5.13
CA HIS A 67 -13.78 9.44 5.97
C HIS A 67 -13.48 9.59 7.45
N PRO A 68 -13.30 10.82 7.90
CA PRO A 68 -12.71 11.04 9.20
C PRO A 68 -13.70 11.16 10.35
N ASN A 69 -14.96 11.43 10.02
CA ASN A 69 -16.01 11.74 10.96
C ASN A 69 -16.90 10.49 11.10
N ALA A 70 -17.04 9.98 12.31
CA ALA A 70 -17.98 8.92 12.62
C ALA A 70 -19.34 9.51 12.97
N LYS A 71 -20.41 8.78 12.63
CA LYS A 71 -21.77 9.13 13.05
C LYS A 71 -21.84 9.14 14.58
N CYS A 72 -22.52 10.13 15.13
CA CYS A 72 -22.78 10.17 16.57
C CYS A 72 -23.74 9.04 16.96
N ASN A 73 -23.35 8.19 17.91
CA ASN A 73 -24.17 7.05 18.35
C ASN A 73 -25.50 7.48 19.01
N ARG A 74 -25.53 8.68 19.62
CA ARG A 74 -26.73 9.18 20.33
C ARG A 74 -27.81 9.65 19.35
N CYS A 75 -27.45 10.47 18.35
CA CYS A 75 -28.41 10.99 17.35
C CYS A 75 -28.37 10.27 15.99
N LYS A 76 -27.58 9.19 15.87
CA LYS A 76 -27.40 8.38 14.65
C LYS A 76 -27.04 9.18 13.39
N GLY A 77 -26.32 10.29 13.53
CA GLY A 77 -25.98 11.17 12.38
C GLY A 77 -26.91 12.35 12.15
N ALA A 78 -28.10 12.39 12.77
CA ALA A 78 -29.09 13.44 12.50
C ALA A 78 -28.76 14.83 13.10
N GLY A 79 -27.84 14.90 14.06
CA GLY A 79 -27.48 16.13 14.79
C GLY A 79 -28.53 16.64 15.78
N ARG A 80 -29.77 16.16 15.69
CA ARG A 80 -30.92 16.63 16.48
C ARG A 80 -31.75 15.45 16.98
N HIS A 81 -32.51 15.68 18.04
CA HIS A 81 -33.51 14.75 18.56
C HIS A 81 -34.90 15.35 18.44
N ARG A 82 -35.87 14.55 18.00
CA ARG A 82 -37.29 14.93 18.00
C ARG A 82 -37.86 14.81 19.41
N GLY A 83 -38.77 15.72 19.77
CA GLY A 83 -39.56 15.61 20.99
C GLY A 83 -40.51 14.41 20.93
N ALA A 84 -40.80 13.79 22.07
CA ALA A 84 -41.77 12.70 22.15
C ALA A 84 -43.22 13.21 22.04
N LEU A 85 -43.52 14.39 22.60
CA LEU A 85 -44.86 15.00 22.55
C LEU A 85 -45.08 15.87 21.31
N PHE A 86 -44.04 16.59 20.86
CA PHE A 86 -44.14 17.53 19.74
C PHE A 86 -43.18 17.12 18.64
N SER A 87 -43.71 16.52 17.57
CA SER A 87 -42.93 16.00 16.43
C SER A 87 -42.19 17.10 15.66
N TYR A 88 -42.70 18.34 15.70
CA TYR A 88 -42.08 19.53 15.11
C TYR A 88 -40.93 20.08 15.97
N ALA A 89 -40.92 19.80 17.28
CA ALA A 89 -39.89 20.31 18.17
C ALA A 89 -38.59 19.49 18.03
N GLN A 90 -37.50 20.17 17.67
CA GLN A 90 -36.18 19.57 17.50
C GLN A 90 -35.20 20.18 18.51
N ARG A 91 -34.56 19.36 19.33
CA ARG A 91 -33.46 19.80 20.21
C ARG A 91 -32.11 19.39 19.62
N PRO A 92 -31.06 20.23 19.70
CA PRO A 92 -29.72 19.83 19.29
C PRO A 92 -29.25 18.66 20.16
N CYS A 93 -28.55 17.71 19.54
CA CYS A 93 -27.93 16.63 20.30
C CYS A 93 -26.80 17.20 21.17
N ASN A 94 -26.89 17.00 22.48
CA ASN A 94 -25.87 17.42 23.45
C ASN A 94 -24.53 16.70 23.29
N SER A 95 -24.52 15.46 22.78
CA SER A 95 -23.27 14.72 22.56
C SER A 95 -22.45 15.32 21.42
N CYS A 96 -23.02 15.46 20.22
CA CYS A 96 -22.31 16.01 19.06
C CYS A 96 -22.48 17.53 18.89
N LYS A 97 -23.16 18.20 19.85
CA LYS A 97 -23.48 19.63 19.82
C LYS A 97 -24.12 20.08 18.50
N GLY A 98 -25.06 19.29 17.97
CA GLY A 98 -25.75 19.61 16.71
C GLY A 98 -25.05 19.12 15.43
N ARG A 99 -23.78 18.71 15.47
CA ARG A 99 -23.01 18.36 14.25
C ARG A 99 -23.38 17.01 13.61
N GLY A 100 -24.05 16.13 14.35
CA GLY A 100 -24.40 14.78 13.87
C GLY A 100 -23.22 13.79 13.85
N VAL A 101 -21.98 14.28 13.85
CA VAL A 101 -20.77 13.47 13.74
C VAL A 101 -19.71 13.82 14.80
N HIS A 102 -18.80 12.88 15.05
CA HIS A 102 -17.64 13.01 15.92
C HIS A 102 -16.35 12.64 15.17
N PRO A 103 -15.22 13.32 15.39
CA PRO A 103 -13.95 12.92 14.80
C PRO A 103 -13.52 11.53 15.31
N ARG A 104 -13.13 10.64 14.40
CA ARG A 104 -12.64 9.30 14.72
C ARG A 104 -11.32 9.36 15.51
N LEU A 105 -11.09 8.37 16.37
CA LEU A 105 -9.86 8.26 17.18
C LEU A 105 -8.61 8.25 16.31
N GLY A 106 -8.61 7.48 15.22
CA GLY A 106 -7.48 7.41 14.30
C GLY A 106 -7.11 8.77 13.69
N ARG A 107 -8.10 9.64 13.43
CA ARG A 107 -7.83 11.03 13.06
C ARG A 107 -7.18 11.80 14.19
N LYS A 108 -7.71 11.71 15.42
CA LYS A 108 -7.16 12.46 16.57
C LYS A 108 -5.70 12.09 16.87
N VAL A 109 -5.33 10.84 16.63
CA VAL A 109 -3.97 10.32 16.87
C VAL A 109 -3.01 10.72 15.74
N LEU A 110 -3.39 10.51 14.47
CA LEU A 110 -2.50 10.81 13.34
C LEU A 110 -2.51 12.29 12.93
N PHE A 111 -3.66 12.95 13.01
CA PHE A 111 -3.86 14.32 12.59
C PHE A 111 -4.23 15.15 13.81
N LYS A 112 -3.20 15.63 14.51
CA LYS A 112 -3.36 16.60 15.59
C LYS A 112 -3.90 17.89 14.99
N GLN A 113 -5.20 18.13 15.16
CA GLN A 113 -5.81 19.40 14.79
C GLN A 113 -5.44 20.44 15.87
N PRO A 114 -5.07 21.67 15.49
CA PRO A 114 -4.81 22.76 16.44
C PRO A 114 -6.05 23.09 17.29
#